data_AF-J9VYT6-F1
#
_entry.id   AF-J9VYT6-F1
#
_cell.length_a   1.000
_cell.length_b   1.000
_cell.length_c   1.000
_cell.angle_alpha   90.00
_cell.angle_beta   90.00
_cell.angle_gamma   90.00
#
_symmetry.space_group_name_H-M   'P 1'
#
loop_
_entity.id
_entity.type
_entity.pdbx_description
1 polymer ?
#
loop_
_entity_poly.entity_id
_entity_poly.type
_entity_poly.pdbx_seq_one_letter_code
_entity_poly.pdbx_strand_id
1 'polypeptide(L)'
;MKINQFGYVPTNHQQIINELTEIHFLNPTNLKISDPMELYRNFLLEYFSQHASLTTRLEKIHNLMATETIDAATFTKATGPGPLKRSIILASNYLDS
;
A
#
# COMPACT_ATOMS: atom_id res chain seq x y z
N MET A 1 18.08 17.04 -2.32
CA MET A 1 17.23 18.10 -2.92
C MET A 1 16.15 18.45 -1.92
N LYS A 2 15.86 19.74 -1.66
CA LYS A 2 14.77 20.17 -0.76
C LYS A 2 13.55 20.55 -1.59
N ILE A 3 12.42 19.93 -1.33
CA ILE A 3 11.13 20.28 -1.96
C ILE A 3 10.37 21.17 -0.97
N ASN A 4 10.13 22.43 -1.34
CA ASN A 4 9.32 23.34 -0.54
C ASN A 4 7.84 23.18 -0.95
N GLN A 5 6.95 22.96 0.02
CA GLN A 5 5.52 22.78 -0.21
C GLN A 5 4.72 23.90 0.46
N PHE A 6 4.29 24.90 -0.32
CA PHE A 6 3.48 26.02 0.17
C PHE A 6 1.97 25.86 -0.06
N GLY A 7 1.58 24.89 -0.90
CA GLY A 7 0.18 24.60 -1.22
C GLY A 7 -0.49 23.57 -0.30
N TYR A 8 0.23 23.04 0.69
CA TYR A 8 -0.34 22.12 1.67
C TYR A 8 -1.17 22.90 2.69
N VAL A 9 -2.45 22.54 2.82
CA VAL A 9 -3.34 23.06 3.85
C VAL A 9 -3.47 21.99 4.94
N PRO A 10 -3.26 22.32 6.23
CA PRO A 10 -3.49 21.37 7.31
C PRO A 10 -4.97 20.97 7.38
N THR A 11 -5.22 19.68 7.18
CA THR A 11 -6.56 19.10 7.13
C THR A 11 -6.75 18.13 8.30
N ASN A 12 -7.88 18.21 9.01
CA ASN A 12 -8.14 17.28 10.12
C ASN A 12 -8.55 15.89 9.61
N HIS A 13 -8.52 14.88 10.49
CA HIS A 13 -8.78 13.49 10.08
C HIS A 13 -10.16 13.28 9.43
N GLN A 14 -11.20 13.94 9.94
CA GLN A 14 -12.55 13.83 9.36
C GLN A 14 -12.61 14.44 7.96
N GLN A 15 -11.96 15.59 7.77
CA GLN A 15 -11.87 16.22 6.46
C GLN A 15 -11.07 15.35 5.47
N ILE A 16 -9.98 14.71 5.90
CA ILE A 16 -9.23 13.74 5.08
C ILE A 16 -10.14 12.60 4.61
N ILE A 17 -10.94 12.01 5.52
CA ILE A 17 -11.88 10.94 5.17
C ILE A 17 -12.91 11.44 4.14
N ASN A 18 -13.46 12.65 4.36
CA ASN A 18 -14.45 13.23 3.47
C ASN A 18 -13.88 13.46 2.06
N GLU A 19 -12.74 14.15 1.96
CA GLU A 19 -12.07 14.46 0.69
C GLU A 19 -11.70 13.18 -0.08
N LEU A 20 -11.15 12.18 0.61
CA LEU A 20 -10.80 10.89 -0.01
C LEU A 20 -12.03 10.10 -0.46
N THR A 21 -13.16 10.22 0.24
CA THR A 21 -14.42 9.59 -0.14
C THR A 21 -15.04 10.28 -1.36
N GLU A 22 -14.98 11.61 -1.41
CA GLU A 22 -15.49 12.44 -2.53
C GLU A 22 -14.80 12.10 -3.85
N ILE A 23 -13.49 11.84 -3.84
CA ILE A 23 -12.73 11.43 -5.04
C ILE A 23 -12.78 9.93 -5.31
N HIS A 24 -13.61 9.17 -4.60
CA HIS A 24 -13.74 7.70 -4.69
C HIS A 24 -12.46 6.91 -4.39
N PHE A 25 -11.47 7.52 -3.74
CA PHE A 25 -10.26 6.83 -3.29
C PHE A 25 -10.52 5.99 -2.04
N LEU A 26 -11.27 6.55 -1.08
CA LEU A 26 -11.93 5.78 -0.02
C LEU A 26 -13.31 5.36 -0.52
N ASN A 27 -13.61 4.06 -0.45
CA ASN A 27 -14.87 3.49 -0.89
C ASN A 27 -15.39 2.48 0.14
N PRO A 28 -16.69 2.09 0.06
CA PRO A 28 -17.27 1.17 1.04
C PRO A 28 -16.57 -0.20 1.12
N THR A 29 -15.79 -0.58 0.11
CA THR A 29 -15.01 -1.82 0.10
C THR A 29 -13.77 -1.68 0.96
N ASN A 30 -12.99 -0.62 0.78
CA ASN A 30 -11.74 -0.43 1.51
C ASN A 30 -11.92 0.12 2.93
N LEU A 31 -13.01 0.82 3.21
CA LEU A 31 -13.41 1.20 4.58
C LEU A 31 -13.66 0.00 5.51
N LYS A 32 -13.94 -1.19 4.94
CA LYS A 32 -14.16 -2.42 5.70
C LYS A 32 -12.88 -3.22 5.93
N ILE A 33 -11.77 -2.84 5.30
CA ILE A 33 -10.50 -3.55 5.43
C ILE A 33 -9.88 -3.18 6.78
N SER A 34 -9.68 -4.17 7.64
CA SER A 34 -9.12 -3.99 8.97
C SER A 34 -7.62 -4.26 9.03
N ASP A 35 -7.07 -5.07 8.11
CA ASP A 35 -5.63 -5.28 8.00
C ASP A 35 -4.98 -4.06 7.31
N PRO A 36 -4.08 -3.32 7.99
CA PRO A 36 -3.39 -2.18 7.39
C PRO A 36 -2.62 -2.53 6.11
N MET A 37 -2.13 -3.76 5.97
CA MET A 37 -1.38 -4.16 4.76
C MET A 37 -2.30 -4.41 3.58
N GLU A 38 -3.45 -5.01 3.83
CA GLU A 38 -4.50 -5.16 2.83
C GLU A 38 -5.08 -3.79 2.42
N LEU A 39 -5.25 -2.88 3.37
CA LEU A 39 -5.72 -1.52 3.10
C LEU A 39 -4.71 -0.74 2.24
N TYR A 40 -3.43 -0.82 2.59
CA TYR A 40 -2.36 -0.20 1.82
C TYR A 40 -2.29 -0.76 0.40
N ARG A 41 -2.44 -2.08 0.23
CA ARG A 41 -2.54 -2.71 -1.10
C ARG A 41 -3.70 -2.16 -1.91
N ASN A 42 -4.86 -1.99 -1.28
CA ASN A 42 -6.04 -1.43 -1.94
C ASN A 42 -5.78 0.01 -2.40
N PHE A 43 -5.15 0.84 -1.57
CA PHE A 43 -4.76 2.20 -1.95
C PHE A 43 -3.79 2.25 -3.13
N LEU A 44 -2.84 1.31 -3.22
CA LEU A 44 -1.96 1.21 -4.39
C LEU A 44 -2.75 0.87 -5.67
N LEU A 45 -3.82 0.09 -5.57
CA LEU A 45 -4.68 -0.24 -6.72
C LEU A 45 -5.58 0.94 -7.13
N GLU A 46 -6.05 1.74 -6.18
CA GLU A 46 -6.84 2.95 -6.43
C GLU A 46 -5.99 4.12 -6.94
N TYR A 47 -4.70 4.16 -6.59
CA TYR A 47 -3.76 5.15 -7.09
C TYR A 47 -3.59 5.09 -8.62
N PHE A 48 -3.61 3.89 -9.19
CA PHE A 48 -3.50 3.72 -10.64
C PHE A 48 -4.86 3.92 -11.32
N SER A 49 -4.85 4.57 -12.49
CA SER A 49 -6.05 4.87 -13.28
C SER A 49 -7.04 3.70 -13.36
N GLN A 50 -8.28 3.95 -12.96
CA GLN A 50 -9.36 2.97 -12.99
C GLN A 50 -9.74 2.51 -14.41
N HIS A 51 -9.34 3.26 -15.45
CA HIS A 51 -9.51 2.85 -16.84
C HIS A 51 -8.60 1.68 -17.24
N ALA A 52 -7.55 1.40 -16.46
CA ALA A 52 -6.71 0.23 -16.66
C ALA A 52 -7.34 -1.02 -16.02
N SER A 53 -7.21 -2.15 -16.71
CA SER A 53 -7.65 -3.44 -16.17
C SER A 53 -6.98 -3.74 -14.82
N LEU A 54 -7.62 -4.56 -13.99
CA LEU A 54 -7.04 -4.99 -12.72
C LEU A 54 -5.67 -5.64 -12.92
N THR A 55 -5.51 -6.49 -13.93
CA THR A 55 -4.24 -7.15 -14.28
C THR A 55 -3.15 -6.12 -14.59
N THR A 56 -3.48 -5.09 -15.39
CA THR A 56 -2.55 -4.00 -15.71
C THR A 56 -2.15 -3.21 -14.47
N ARG A 57 -3.10 -2.95 -13.55
CA ARG A 57 -2.80 -2.25 -12.30
C ARG A 57 -1.95 -3.09 -11.36
N LEU A 58 -2.19 -4.39 -11.29
CA LEU A 58 -1.35 -5.32 -10.53
C LEU A 58 0.08 -5.37 -11.06
N GLU A 59 0.25 -5.39 -12.38
CA GLU A 59 1.57 -5.33 -13.01
C GLU A 59 2.31 -4.02 -12.67
N LYS A 60 1.59 -2.89 -12.65
CA LYS A 60 2.18 -1.62 -12.20
C LYS A 60 2.66 -1.65 -10.75
N ILE A 61 1.97 -2.36 -9.87
CA ILE A 61 2.41 -2.54 -8.48
C ILE A 61 3.65 -3.44 -8.42
N HIS A 62 3.75 -4.48 -9.26
CA HIS A 62 4.96 -5.32 -9.35
C HIS A 62 6.21 -4.55 -9.80
N ASN A 63 6.03 -3.45 -10.55
CA ASN A 63 7.13 -2.58 -10.95
C ASN A 63 7.61 -1.63 -9.84
N LEU A 64 6.97 -1.63 -8.67
CA LEU A 64 7.39 -0.85 -7.52
C LEU A 64 8.18 -1.74 -6.57
N MET A 65 9.38 -1.32 -6.15
CA MET A 65 10.14 -2.02 -5.12
C MET A 65 9.68 -1.56 -3.72
N ALA A 66 9.36 -2.50 -2.84
CA ALA A 66 9.08 -2.22 -1.43
C ALA A 66 10.34 -2.38 -0.56
N THR A 67 11.23 -3.30 -0.93
CA THR A 67 12.57 -3.46 -0.37
C THR A 67 13.59 -3.59 -1.49
N GLU A 68 14.88 -3.78 -1.18
CA GLU A 68 15.93 -3.99 -2.20
C GLU A 68 15.70 -5.24 -3.06
N THR A 69 14.96 -6.23 -2.56
CA THR A 69 14.81 -7.55 -3.18
C THR A 69 13.36 -7.97 -3.40
N ILE A 70 12.38 -7.25 -2.81
CA ILE A 70 10.97 -7.62 -2.85
C ILE A 70 10.14 -6.48 -3.43
N ASP A 71 9.34 -6.80 -4.45
CA ASP A 71 8.39 -5.86 -5.05
C ASP A 71 7.18 -5.59 -4.13
N ALA A 72 6.51 -4.47 -4.35
CA ALA A 72 5.40 -4.01 -3.54
C ALA A 72 4.16 -4.92 -3.63
N ALA A 73 3.96 -5.62 -4.75
CA ALA A 73 2.82 -6.52 -4.90
C ALA A 73 3.04 -7.80 -4.09
N THR A 74 4.27 -8.29 -4.01
CA THR A 74 4.66 -9.44 -3.18
C THR A 74 4.69 -9.06 -1.70
N PHE A 75 5.25 -7.91 -1.37
CA PHE A 75 5.35 -7.42 0.00
C PHE A 75 3.97 -7.25 0.66
N THR A 76 3.00 -6.68 -0.06
CA THR A 76 1.65 -6.41 0.48
C THR A 76 0.71 -7.61 0.47
N LYS A 77 1.10 -8.75 -0.13
CA LYS A 77 0.38 -10.02 -0.03
C LYS A 77 0.78 -10.85 1.19
N ALA A 78 1.89 -10.51 1.84
CA ALA A 78 2.34 -11.21 3.03
C ALA A 78 1.33 -10.97 4.17
N THR A 79 0.57 -12.00 4.54
CA THR A 79 -0.47 -11.93 5.57
C THR A 79 0.19 -11.72 6.94
N GLY A 80 -0.07 -10.58 7.59
CA GLY A 80 0.42 -10.25 8.93
C GLY A 80 0.59 -8.73 9.17
N PRO A 81 0.61 -8.28 10.45
CA PRO A 81 0.72 -6.87 10.78
C PRO A 81 2.14 -6.35 10.49
N GLY A 82 2.35 -5.81 9.29
CA GLY A 82 3.56 -5.06 8.94
C GLY A 82 4.89 -5.85 8.98
N PRO A 83 6.04 -5.22 8.66
CA PRO A 83 7.06 -5.86 7.81
C PRO A 83 8.06 -6.85 8.45
N LEU A 84 7.80 -7.46 9.61
CA LEU A 84 8.91 -8.07 10.38
C LEU A 84 8.63 -9.42 11.09
N LYS A 85 7.64 -10.23 10.71
CA LYS A 85 7.48 -11.55 11.37
C LYS A 85 7.84 -12.81 10.58
N ARG A 86 8.05 -12.79 9.26
CA ARG A 86 8.21 -14.08 8.54
C ARG A 86 9.41 -14.23 7.59
N SER A 87 10.05 -13.15 7.14
CA SER A 87 11.32 -13.24 6.41
C SER A 87 12.53 -13.35 7.35
N ILE A 88 12.48 -12.82 8.58
CA ILE A 88 13.52 -13.07 9.59
C ILE A 88 13.45 -14.50 10.14
N ILE A 89 12.25 -15.07 10.32
CA ILE A 89 12.12 -16.43 10.85
C ILE A 89 12.57 -17.49 9.83
N LEU A 90 12.40 -17.27 8.52
CA LEU A 90 12.87 -18.23 7.51
C LEU A 90 14.34 -18.04 7.12
N ALA A 91 14.88 -16.81 7.15
CA ALA A 91 16.32 -16.60 6.95
C ALA A 91 17.17 -17.11 8.15
N SER A 92 16.61 -17.15 9.36
CA SER A 92 17.28 -17.68 10.56
C SER A 92 17.37 -19.21 10.60
N ASN A 93 16.53 -19.93 9.84
CA ASN A 93 16.49 -21.39 9.83
C ASN A 93 17.34 -22.03 8.71
N TYR A 94 18.01 -21.23 7.88
CA TYR A 94 18.86 -21.71 6.78
C TYR A 94 20.36 -21.41 6.99
N LEU A 95 20.74 -20.86 8.15
CA LEU A 95 22.13 -20.61 8.52
C LEU A 95 22.63 -21.50 9.69
N ASP A 96 21.77 -22.38 10.22
CA ASP A 96 22.08 -23.32 11.32
C ASP A 96 21.66 -24.77 10.97
N SER A 97 21.95 -25.25 9.75
CA SER A 97 21.83 -26.68 9.39
C SER A 97 22.91 -27.10 8.41
#